data_AF-B1YG78-F1
#
_entry.id   AF-B1YG78-F1
#
_cell.length_a   1.000
_cell.length_b   1.000
_cell.length_c   1.000
_cell.angle_alpha   90.00
_cell.angle_beta   90.00
_cell.angle_gamma   90.00
#
_symmetry.space_group_name_H-M   'P 1'
#
loop_
_entity.id
_entity.type
_entity.pdbx_description
1 polymer ?
#
loop_
_entity_poly.entity_id
_entity_poly.type
_entity_poly.pdbx_seq_one_letter_code
_entity_poly.pdbx_strand_id
1 'polypeptide(L)'
;MVTQIIGLVSVFLVLGLIFTNRSLLTILLVVFVSSIVLFFIRIFLEKMPLLDAFFDSFGFLSNIVLVFLVVHFFKKRSAHDKSL
;
A
#
# COMPACT_ATOMS: atom_id res chain seq x y z
N MET A 1 14.57 -11.75 -7.58
CA MET A 1 13.57 -12.82 -7.35
C MET A 1 12.96 -12.80 -5.94
N VAL A 2 13.72 -12.95 -4.85
CA VAL A 2 13.15 -12.96 -3.49
C VAL A 2 12.43 -11.64 -3.13
N THR A 3 13.04 -10.50 -3.46
CA THR A 3 12.45 -9.16 -3.27
C THR A 3 11.15 -8.96 -4.06
N GLN A 4 11.07 -9.52 -5.26
CA GLN A 4 9.87 -9.49 -6.09
C GLN A 4 8.74 -10.33 -5.45
N ILE A 5 9.06 -11.51 -4.92
CA ILE A 5 8.06 -12.34 -4.23
C ILE A 5 7.51 -11.63 -2.98
N ILE A 6 8.39 -11.01 -2.18
CA ILE A 6 8.00 -10.24 -0.99
C ILE A 6 7.09 -9.06 -1.37
N GLY A 7 7.46 -8.32 -2.43
CA GLY A 7 6.65 -7.20 -2.92
C GLY A 7 5.24 -7.65 -3.33
N LEU A 8 5.13 -8.77 -4.05
CA LEU A 8 3.86 -9.29 -4.54
C LEU A 8 2.95 -9.74 -3.39
N VAL A 9 3.51 -10.46 -2.41
CA VAL A 9 2.78 -10.86 -1.20
C VAL A 9 2.29 -9.64 -0.41
N SER A 10 3.10 -8.57 -0.35
CA SER A 10 2.71 -7.34 0.35
C SER A 10 1.49 -6.67 -0.30
N VAL A 11 1.38 -6.68 -1.63
CA VAL A 11 0.22 -6.12 -2.35
C VAL A 11 -1.06 -6.88 -2.01
N PHE A 12 -1.00 -8.21 -1.97
CA PHE A 12 -2.14 -9.04 -1.57
C PHE A 12 -2.56 -8.81 -0.10
N LEU A 13 -1.58 -8.65 0.79
CA LEU A 13 -1.84 -8.29 2.19
C LEU A 13 -2.53 -6.92 2.31
N VAL A 14 -2.05 -5.93 1.56
CA VAL A 14 -2.65 -4.59 1.49
C VAL A 14 -4.07 -4.66 0.97
N LEU A 15 -4.34 -5.41 -0.10
CA LEU A 15 -5.69 -5.64 -0.63
C LEU A 15 -6.63 -6.26 0.42
N GLY A 16 -6.16 -7.24 1.20
CA GLY A 16 -6.95 -7.82 2.30
C GLY A 16 -7.22 -6.83 3.43
N LEU A 17 -6.26 -5.96 3.73
CA LEU A 17 -6.39 -4.89 4.73
C LEU A 17 -7.39 -3.80 4.32
N ILE A 18 -7.47 -3.49 3.02
CA ILE A 18 -8.50 -2.58 2.47
C ILE A 18 -9.89 -3.09 2.82
N PHE A 19 -10.17 -4.37 2.54
CA PHE A 19 -11.49 -4.95 2.80
C PHE A 19 -11.86 -5.01 4.28
N THR A 20 -10.87 -5.08 5.18
CA THR A 20 -11.10 -5.29 6.61
C THR A 20 -11.27 -3.96 7.38
N ASN A 21 -10.62 -2.86 6.98
CA ASN A 21 -10.62 -1.60 7.73
C ASN A 21 -11.37 -0.47 7.01
N ARG A 22 -12.69 -0.33 7.25
CA ARG A 22 -13.51 0.78 6.72
C ARG A 22 -12.97 2.18 7.04
N SER A 23 -12.34 2.39 8.20
CA SER A 23 -11.79 3.70 8.59
C SER A 23 -10.59 4.15 7.74
N LEU A 24 -9.88 3.20 7.14
CA LEU A 24 -8.68 3.45 6.33
C LEU A 24 -8.94 3.24 4.83
N LEU A 25 -10.12 2.72 4.50
CA LEU A 25 -10.50 2.33 3.15
C LEU A 25 -10.37 3.49 2.16
N THR A 26 -10.86 4.69 2.50
CA THR A 26 -10.78 5.86 1.60
C THR A 26 -9.34 6.22 1.25
N ILE A 27 -8.45 6.25 2.24
CA ILE A 27 -7.04 6.61 2.03
C ILE A 27 -6.34 5.51 1.22
N LEU A 28 -6.52 4.25 1.60
CA LEU A 28 -5.91 3.16 0.85
C LEU A 28 -6.40 3.11 -0.60
N LEU A 29 -7.69 3.38 -0.85
CA LEU A 29 -8.26 3.38 -2.19
C LEU A 29 -7.66 4.50 -3.05
N VAL A 30 -7.49 5.70 -2.48
CA VAL A 30 -6.80 6.82 -3.16
C VAL A 30 -5.36 6.46 -3.52
N VAL A 31 -4.59 5.89 -2.59
CA VAL A 31 -3.19 5.51 -2.87
C VAL A 31 -3.14 4.35 -3.87
N PHE A 32 -4.05 3.38 -3.78
CA PHE A 32 -4.14 2.25 -4.71
C PHE A 32 -4.43 2.71 -6.15
N VAL A 33 -5.41 3.60 -6.34
CA VAL A 33 -5.72 4.19 -7.65
C VAL A 33 -4.52 5.00 -8.16
N SER A 34 -3.85 5.77 -7.29
CA SER A 34 -2.65 6.53 -7.66
C SER A 34 -1.51 5.61 -8.12
N SER A 35 -1.32 4.46 -7.46
CA SER A 35 -0.34 3.45 -7.88
C SER A 35 -0.68 2.78 -9.21
N ILE A 36 -1.97 2.56 -9.52
CA ILE A 36 -2.40 2.09 -10.85
C ILE A 36 -2.05 3.12 -11.93
N VAL A 37 -2.31 4.41 -11.67
CA VAL A 37 -1.97 5.48 -12.61
C VAL A 37 -0.46 5.53 -12.85
N LEU A 38 0.35 5.49 -11.79
CA LEU A 38 1.81 5.45 -11.89
C LEU A 38 2.31 4.21 -12.63
N PHE A 39 1.69 3.06 -12.41
CA PHE A 39 2.02 1.83 -13.11
C PHE A 39 1.83 1.96 -14.63
N PHE A 40 0.69 2.52 -15.06
CA PHE A 40 0.44 2.76 -16.48
C PHE A 40 1.36 3.83 -17.06
N ILE A 41 1.67 4.88 -16.32
CA ILE A 41 2.66 5.88 -16.76
C ILE A 41 4.02 5.21 -17.01
N ARG A 42 4.49 4.37 -16.08
CA ARG A 42 5.78 3.68 -16.22
C ARG A 42 5.82 2.68 -17.38
N ILE A 43 4.73 1.97 -17.62
CA ILE A 43 4.64 1.05 -18.76
C ILE A 43 4.58 1.81 -20.08
N PHE A 44 3.73 2.82 -20.19
CA PHE A 44 3.44 3.47 -21.46
C PHE A 44 4.42 4.59 -21.83
N LEU A 45 4.84 5.41 -20.86
CA LEU A 45 5.75 6.54 -21.09
C LEU A 45 7.21 6.13 -20.90
N GLU A 46 7.53 5.43 -19.80
CA GLU A 46 8.92 5.08 -19.47
C GLU A 46 9.37 3.76 -20.12
N LYS A 47 8.44 3.01 -20.72
CA LYS A 47 8.68 1.69 -21.36
C LYS A 47 9.39 0.71 -20.42
N MET A 48 9.13 0.82 -19.13
CA MET A 48 9.71 -0.05 -18.12
C MET A 48 9.15 -1.48 -18.27
N PRO A 49 9.95 -2.53 -17.97
CA PRO A 49 9.44 -3.90 -17.93
C PRO A 49 8.26 -4.02 -16.97
N LEU A 50 7.24 -4.79 -17.36
CA LEU A 50 5.96 -4.86 -16.65
C LEU A 50 6.12 -5.21 -15.16
N LEU A 51 7.02 -6.15 -14.84
CA LEU A 51 7.32 -6.51 -13.45
C LEU A 51 7.98 -5.38 -12.68
N ASP A 52 8.96 -4.68 -13.27
CA ASP A 52 9.68 -3.60 -12.59
C ASP A 52 8.77 -2.39 -12.37
N ALA A 53 7.98 -2.02 -13.38
CA ALA A 53 6.93 -1.01 -13.25
C ALA A 53 5.94 -1.36 -12.14
N PHE A 54 5.57 -2.64 -12.00
CA PHE A 54 4.68 -3.09 -10.94
C PHE A 54 5.32 -2.92 -9.56
N PHE A 55 6.54 -3.42 -9.37
CA PHE A 55 7.22 -3.34 -8.08
C PHE A 55 7.51 -1.91 -7.65
N ASP A 56 7.94 -1.05 -8.57
CA ASP A 56 8.22 0.33 -8.20
C ASP A 56 6.94 1.12 -7.88
N SER A 57 5.80 0.76 -8.49
CA SER A 57 4.54 1.52 -8.31
C SER A 57 3.75 1.05 -7.10
N PHE A 58 3.73 -0.27 -6.88
CA PHE A 58 3.02 -0.89 -5.76
C PHE A 58 3.92 -1.14 -4.54
N GLY A 59 5.25 -1.13 -4.70
CA GLY A 59 6.18 -1.15 -3.57
C GLY A 59 6.10 0.14 -2.74
N PHE A 60 5.94 1.28 -3.40
CA PHE A 60 5.72 2.56 -2.71
C PHE A 60 4.37 2.56 -1.95
N LEU A 61 3.32 1.99 -2.56
CA LEU A 61 2.02 1.78 -1.91
C LEU A 61 2.18 0.97 -0.61
N SER A 62 2.88 -0.17 -0.69
CA SER A 62 3.12 -1.07 0.44
C SER A 62 3.77 -0.34 1.62
N ASN A 63 4.80 0.47 1.36
CA ASN A 63 5.46 1.27 2.38
C ASN A 63 4.54 2.33 3.01
N ILE A 64 3.79 3.07 2.19
CA ILE A 64 2.84 4.08 2.71
C ILE A 64 1.79 3.41 3.59
N VAL A 65 1.22 2.30 3.13
CA VAL A 65 0.19 1.57 3.88
C VAL A 65 0.75 1.03 5.19
N LEU A 66 1.98 0.51 5.20
CA LEU A 66 2.65 0.06 6.42
C LEU A 66 2.81 1.19 7.44
N VAL A 67 3.34 2.34 7.01
CA VAL A 67 3.48 3.53 7.87
C VAL A 67 2.12 3.95 8.42
N PHE A 68 1.09 3.97 7.57
CA PHE A 68 -0.25 4.35 7.97
C PHE A 68 -0.85 3.38 8.98
N LEU A 69 -0.65 2.06 8.80
CA LEU A 69 -1.04 1.02 9.73
C LEU A 69 -0.37 1.20 11.09
N VAL A 70 0.94 1.45 11.10
CA VAL A 70 1.71 1.68 12.33
C VAL A 70 1.18 2.92 13.04
N VAL A 71 1.04 4.05 12.35
CA VAL A 71 0.49 5.29 12.92
C VAL A 71 -0.92 5.09 13.45
N HIS A 72 -1.80 4.43 12.69
CA HIS A 72 -3.17 4.15 13.09
C HIS A 72 -3.21 3.22 14.31
N PHE A 73 -2.37 2.19 14.35
CA PHE A 73 -2.25 1.28 15.47
C PHE A 73 -1.81 2.02 16.75
N PHE A 74 -0.77 2.85 16.67
CA PHE A 74 -0.30 3.67 17.80
C PHE A 74 -1.34 4.71 18.25
N LYS A 75 -2.03 5.37 17.31
CA LYS A 75 -3.10 6.32 17.62
C LYS A 75 -4.26 5.63 18.34
N LYS A 76 -4.68 4.45 17.88
CA LYS A 76 -5.75 3.68 18.50
C LYS A 76 -5.36 3.17 19.88
N ARG A 77 -4.11 2.75 20.07
CA ARG A 77 -3.56 2.35 21.37
C ARG A 77 -3.48 3.54 22.35
N SER A 78 -3.00 4.69 21.91
CA SER A 78 -2.95 5.92 22.74
C SER A 78 -4.34 6.42 23.13
N ALA A 79 -5.34 6.29 22.26
CA ALA A 79 -6.72 6.62 22.59
C ALA A 79 -7.32 5.67 23.64
N HIS A 80 -6.93 4.39 23.62
CA HIS A 80 -7.35 3.39 24.61
C HIS A 80 -6.65 3.55 25.97
N ASP A 81 -5.43 4.08 25.97
CA ASP A 81 -4.63 4.33 27.18
C ASP A 81 -5.08 5.60 27.93
N LYS A 82 -5.69 6.57 27.23
CA LYS A 82 -6.27 7.78 27.83
C LYS A 82 -7.65 7.59 28.46
N SER A 83 -8.26 6.41 28.32
CA SER A 83 -9.58 6.09 28.86
C SER A 83 -9.54 5.19 30.10
N LEU A 84 -8.35 4.97 30.67
CA LEU A 84 -8.11 4.36 31.98
C LEU A 84 -7.67 5.44 32.96
#